data_AF-A0ABD2QP35-F1
#
_entry.id   AF-A0ABD2QP35-F1
#
_cell.length_a   1.000
_cell.length_b   1.000
_cell.length_c   1.000
_cell.angle_alpha   90.00
_cell.angle_beta   90.00
_cell.angle_gamma   90.00
#
_symmetry.space_group_name_H-M   'P 1'
#
loop_
_entity.id
_entity.type
_entity.pdbx_description
1 polymer ?
#
loop_
_entity_poly.entity_id
_entity_poly.type
_entity_poly.pdbx_seq_one_letter_code
_entity_poly.pdbx_strand_id
1 'polypeptide(L)'
;MYQLKKLAKIIPICCYCLGDEKLNKTNKVAEKMIACWACGTCAHPSCMKMSEQIFKTVQSLKWFCLNCKHCSICHRANKTDKSEVQPSDAEFLLCDKCDRGYHMTCIDPTLDSPPPGSWFCPICDRESASSPIKSKVSSEVDAYLTELSIAEQLSTSEFQQIRSSLEADNTVHQLRGRVGVLPFFRILPGAGVNLV
;
A
#
# COMPACT_ATOMS: atom_id res chain seq x y z
N MET A 1 5.43 -19.80 -8.47
CA MET A 1 5.87 -19.10 -7.24
C MET A 1 5.69 -17.61 -7.44
N TYR A 2 4.88 -16.98 -6.60
CA TYR A 2 4.80 -15.51 -6.54
C TYR A 2 6.17 -14.96 -6.14
N GLN A 3 6.74 -14.08 -6.96
CA GLN A 3 7.99 -13.40 -6.65
C GLN A 3 7.78 -11.89 -6.71
N LEU A 4 7.97 -11.25 -5.57
CA LEU A 4 7.97 -9.81 -5.50
C LEU A 4 9.21 -9.24 -6.19
N LYS A 5 9.00 -8.19 -6.98
CA LYS A 5 10.10 -7.39 -7.52
C LYS A 5 10.89 -6.76 -6.38
N LYS A 6 12.12 -6.33 -6.66
CA LYS A 6 12.93 -5.56 -5.69
C LYS A 6 12.23 -4.24 -5.31
N LEU A 7 12.55 -3.74 -4.12
CA LEU A 7 12.11 -2.45 -3.61
C LEU A 7 12.36 -1.33 -4.63
N ALA A 8 11.32 -0.57 -4.94
CA ALA A 8 11.43 0.62 -5.78
C ALA A 8 12.20 1.75 -5.09
N LYS A 9 12.78 2.66 -5.89
CA LYS A 9 13.47 3.83 -5.36
C LYS A 9 12.52 4.68 -4.52
N ILE A 10 12.84 4.84 -3.24
CA ILE A 10 12.04 5.61 -2.30
C ILE A 10 12.12 7.10 -2.61
N ILE A 11 10.95 7.74 -2.58
CA ILE A 11 10.79 9.19 -2.65
C ILE A 11 10.38 9.61 -1.23
N PRO A 12 11.29 10.13 -0.39
CA PRO A 12 11.01 10.42 1.03
C PRO A 12 10.25 11.74 1.19
N ILE A 13 9.13 11.83 0.49
CA ILE A 13 8.17 12.92 0.51
C ILE A 13 6.78 12.27 0.55
N CYS A 14 5.99 12.68 1.53
CA CYS A 14 4.60 12.26 1.67
C CYS A 14 3.78 12.70 0.46
N CYS A 15 3.12 11.77 -0.21
CA CYS A 15 2.32 12.05 -1.41
C CYS A 15 1.05 12.87 -1.15
N TYR A 16 0.63 13.00 0.12
CA TYR A 16 -0.55 13.77 0.50
C TYR A 16 -0.21 15.21 0.86
N CYS A 17 0.78 15.42 1.73
CA CYS A 17 1.09 16.75 2.28
C CYS A 17 2.37 17.37 1.73
N LEU A 18 3.18 16.61 0.98
CA LEU A 18 4.49 17.01 0.47
C LEU A 18 5.53 17.33 1.56
N GLY A 19 5.34 16.82 2.77
CA GLY A 19 6.31 16.86 3.88
C GLY A 19 7.21 15.64 3.92
N ASP A 20 8.27 15.68 4.72
CA ASP A 20 9.16 14.55 5.03
C ASP A 20 8.92 14.05 6.46
N GLU A 21 9.77 13.15 6.99
CA GLU A 21 9.60 12.67 8.38
C GLU A 21 9.88 13.74 9.44
N LYS A 22 10.66 14.77 9.10
CA LYS A 22 10.97 15.90 10.00
C LYS A 22 9.75 16.81 10.16
N LEU A 23 8.87 16.88 9.15
CA LEU A 23 7.66 17.69 9.20
C LEU A 23 6.51 17.10 8.36
N ASN A 24 5.52 16.52 9.02
CA ASN A 24 4.19 16.36 8.44
C ASN A 24 3.50 17.74 8.34
N LYS A 25 3.20 18.17 7.11
CA LYS A 25 2.59 19.48 6.84
C LYS A 25 1.10 19.58 7.18
N THR A 26 0.42 18.46 7.43
CA THR A 26 -1.00 18.41 7.81
C THR A 26 -1.19 18.78 9.28
N ASN A 27 -0.45 18.14 10.18
CA ASN A 27 -0.56 18.32 11.64
C ASN A 27 0.61 19.12 12.25
N LYS A 28 1.61 19.50 11.45
CA LYS A 28 2.78 20.31 11.84
C LYS A 28 3.72 19.66 12.85
N VAL A 29 3.74 18.33 12.92
CA VAL A 29 4.67 17.57 13.78
C VAL A 29 5.56 16.65 12.96
N ALA A 30 6.71 16.26 13.51
CA ALA A 30 7.53 15.19 12.94
C ALA A 30 6.76 13.86 13.04
N GLU A 31 6.76 13.09 11.96
CA GLU A 31 5.99 11.85 11.88
C GLU A 31 6.66 10.90 10.88
N LYS A 32 6.84 9.63 11.29
CA LYS A 32 7.43 8.62 10.42
C LYS A 32 6.54 8.33 9.22
N MET A 33 7.14 7.93 8.11
CA MET A 33 6.45 7.54 6.89
C MET A 33 6.56 6.04 6.63
N ILE A 34 5.63 5.54 5.84
CA ILE A 34 5.74 4.24 5.19
C ILE A 34 6.00 4.44 3.70
N ALA A 35 6.78 3.53 3.09
CA ALA A 35 7.12 3.55 1.67
C ALA A 35 6.49 2.36 0.93
N CYS A 36 5.90 2.63 -0.23
CA CYS A 36 5.36 1.59 -1.11
C CYS A 36 6.49 0.75 -1.72
N TRP A 37 6.41 -0.57 -1.56
CA TRP A 37 7.34 -1.53 -2.13
C TRP A 37 7.46 -1.43 -3.66
N ALA A 38 6.33 -1.22 -4.34
CA ALA A 38 6.25 -1.23 -5.80
C ALA A 38 6.65 0.07 -6.48
N CYS A 39 6.32 1.24 -5.90
CA CYS A 39 6.53 2.53 -6.56
C CYS A 39 7.38 3.52 -5.75
N GLY A 40 7.74 3.20 -4.50
CA GLY A 40 8.60 4.04 -3.66
C GLY A 40 7.93 5.31 -3.13
N THR A 41 6.66 5.55 -3.46
CA THR A 41 5.88 6.66 -2.89
C THR A 41 5.70 6.47 -1.39
N CYS A 42 5.84 7.56 -0.63
CA CYS A 42 5.71 7.55 0.82
C CYS A 42 4.45 8.27 1.31
N ALA A 43 4.00 7.93 2.50
CA ALA A 43 2.91 8.61 3.18
C ALA A 43 3.13 8.63 4.69
N HIS A 44 2.74 9.73 5.34
CA HIS A 44 2.51 9.76 6.79
C HIS A 44 1.24 8.96 7.13
N PRO A 45 1.23 8.16 8.20
CA PRO A 45 0.06 7.39 8.60
C PRO A 45 -1.15 8.30 8.85
N SER A 46 -0.99 9.44 9.52
CA SER A 46 -2.13 10.35 9.74
C SER A 46 -2.67 10.96 8.45
N CYS A 47 -1.82 11.23 7.45
CA CYS A 47 -2.25 11.74 6.14
C CYS A 47 -3.06 10.70 5.36
N MET A 48 -2.75 9.41 5.53
CA MET A 48 -3.48 8.31 4.92
C MET A 48 -4.67 7.83 5.77
N LYS A 49 -4.92 8.45 6.94
CA LYS A 49 -5.89 7.99 7.95
C LYS A 49 -5.61 6.55 8.44
N MET A 50 -4.34 6.15 8.47
CA MET A 50 -3.90 4.87 8.97
C MET A 50 -3.78 4.90 10.50
N SER A 51 -4.33 3.89 11.18
CA SER A 51 -4.21 3.77 12.64
C SER A 51 -2.78 3.43 13.06
N GLU A 52 -2.42 3.78 14.29
CA GLU A 52 -1.09 3.46 14.85
C GLU A 52 -0.84 1.95 14.88
N GLN A 53 -1.89 1.15 15.13
CA GLN A 53 -1.81 -0.30 15.15
C GLN A 53 -1.44 -0.87 13.77
N ILE A 54 -2.14 -0.44 12.72
CA ILE A 54 -1.81 -0.85 11.35
C ILE A 54 -0.39 -0.39 11.03
N PHE A 55 -0.06 0.87 11.33
CA PHE A 55 1.26 1.44 11.05
C PHE A 55 2.41 0.64 11.67
N LYS A 56 2.26 0.17 12.93
CA LYS A 56 3.24 -0.70 13.57
C LYS A 56 3.44 -2.01 12.81
N THR A 57 2.36 -2.64 12.36
CA THR A 57 2.41 -3.88 11.59
C THR A 57 3.04 -3.68 10.20
N VAL A 58 2.56 -2.70 9.42
CA VAL A 58 2.98 -2.51 8.03
C VAL A 58 4.44 -2.06 7.88
N GLN A 59 5.06 -1.50 8.93
CA GLN A 59 6.49 -1.19 8.93
C GLN A 59 7.39 -2.42 8.81
N SER A 60 6.86 -3.61 9.10
CA SER A 60 7.57 -4.88 8.96
C SER A 60 7.22 -5.63 7.66
N LEU A 61 6.34 -5.06 6.84
CA LEU A 61 5.82 -5.69 5.62
C LEU A 61 6.29 -4.97 4.36
N LYS A 62 6.36 -5.70 3.25
CA LYS A 62 6.46 -5.17 1.89
C LYS A 62 5.13 -4.51 1.52
N TRP A 63 4.87 -3.32 2.08
CA TRP A 63 3.60 -2.61 1.97
C TRP A 63 3.37 -2.00 0.57
N PHE A 64 2.11 -1.91 0.14
CA PHE A 64 1.71 -1.30 -1.14
C PHE A 64 0.76 -0.13 -0.92
N CYS A 65 0.97 0.98 -1.62
CA CYS A 65 0.03 2.11 -1.61
C CYS A 65 -1.28 1.77 -2.33
N LEU A 66 -2.30 2.62 -2.21
CA LEU A 66 -3.62 2.41 -2.82
C LEU A 66 -3.57 2.09 -4.32
N ASN A 67 -2.69 2.78 -5.07
CA ASN A 67 -2.54 2.59 -6.51
C ASN A 67 -1.77 1.31 -6.89
N CYS A 68 -0.97 0.76 -5.98
CA CYS A 68 -0.21 -0.47 -6.20
C CYS A 68 -0.82 -1.68 -5.46
N LYS A 69 -1.94 -1.45 -4.75
CA LYS A 69 -2.59 -2.48 -3.95
C LYS A 69 -3.16 -3.54 -4.88
N HIS A 70 -2.95 -4.79 -4.50
CA HIS A 70 -3.40 -5.96 -5.22
C HIS A 70 -3.87 -7.00 -4.22
N CYS A 71 -4.61 -7.98 -4.72
CA CYS A 71 -5.05 -9.11 -3.92
C CYS A 71 -3.85 -9.99 -3.53
N SER A 72 -3.64 -10.27 -2.24
CA SER A 72 -2.55 -11.15 -1.80
C SER A 72 -2.70 -12.60 -2.26
N ILE A 73 -3.89 -13.02 -2.71
CA ILE A 73 -4.16 -14.39 -3.19
C ILE A 73 -3.99 -14.50 -4.71
N CYS A 74 -4.61 -13.61 -5.49
CA CYS A 74 -4.59 -13.73 -6.95
C CYS A 74 -3.58 -12.79 -7.63
N HIS A 75 -2.98 -11.88 -6.86
CA HIS A 75 -1.99 -10.89 -7.29
C HIS A 75 -2.46 -9.90 -8.36
N ARG A 76 -3.78 -9.81 -8.59
CA ARG A 76 -4.38 -8.83 -9.50
C ARG A 76 -4.78 -7.56 -8.75
N ALA A 77 -4.68 -6.43 -9.45
CA ALA A 77 -5.10 -5.12 -8.94
C ALA A 77 -6.63 -5.06 -8.74
N ASN A 78 -7.07 -4.04 -7.99
CA ASN A 78 -8.47 -3.65 -7.95
C ASN A 78 -8.86 -2.99 -9.28
N LYS A 79 -9.79 -3.58 -10.04
CA LYS A 79 -10.30 -2.99 -11.29
C LYS A 79 -11.44 -2.04 -10.96
N THR A 80 -11.16 -0.73 -10.91
CA THR A 80 -12.17 0.31 -10.64
C THR A 80 -12.77 0.92 -11.90
N ASP A 81 -12.26 0.58 -13.09
CA ASP A 81 -12.79 1.11 -14.34
C ASP A 81 -14.04 0.34 -14.76
N LYS A 82 -15.18 1.02 -14.66
CA LYS A 82 -16.56 0.50 -14.82
C LYS A 82 -16.90 0.02 -16.24
N SER A 83 -15.94 0.02 -17.17
CA SER A 83 -16.18 -0.38 -18.56
C SER A 83 -16.34 -1.90 -18.74
N GLU A 84 -15.82 -2.72 -17.82
CA GLU A 84 -15.88 -4.19 -17.91
C GLU A 84 -16.00 -4.87 -16.52
N VAL A 85 -16.62 -4.21 -15.53
CA VAL A 85 -16.75 -4.80 -14.19
C VAL A 85 -17.86 -5.85 -14.20
N GLN A 86 -17.47 -7.13 -14.14
CA GLN A 86 -18.34 -8.20 -13.66
C GLN A 86 -18.77 -7.83 -12.22
N PRO A 87 -20.04 -7.96 -11.83
CA PRO A 87 -20.53 -7.59 -10.50
C PRO A 87 -19.72 -8.18 -9.33
N SER A 88 -19.05 -9.31 -9.56
CA SER A 88 -18.19 -10.03 -8.61
C SER A 88 -16.81 -9.40 -8.36
N ASP A 89 -16.38 -8.44 -9.17
CA ASP A 89 -15.09 -7.74 -9.04
C ASP A 89 -15.25 -6.40 -8.27
N ALA A 90 -16.47 -6.05 -7.86
CA ALA A 90 -16.80 -4.72 -7.36
C ALA A 90 -16.32 -4.42 -5.93
N GLU A 91 -15.83 -5.41 -5.16
CA GLU A 91 -15.47 -5.15 -3.77
C GLU A 91 -14.11 -5.74 -3.39
N PHE A 92 -13.26 -4.82 -2.92
CA PHE A 92 -11.86 -5.03 -2.60
C PHE A 92 -11.66 -4.63 -1.14
N LEU A 93 -11.29 -5.59 -0.29
CA LEU A 93 -11.14 -5.40 1.15
C LEU A 93 -9.69 -5.12 1.51
N LEU A 94 -9.51 -4.28 2.53
CA LEU A 94 -8.23 -4.05 3.21
C LEU A 94 -8.32 -4.63 4.62
N CYS A 95 -7.28 -5.35 5.05
CA CYS A 95 -7.20 -5.90 6.40
C CYS A 95 -6.94 -4.80 7.44
N ASP A 96 -7.76 -4.73 8.48
CA ASP A 96 -7.64 -3.72 9.56
C ASP A 96 -6.46 -3.95 10.53
N LYS A 97 -5.65 -5.00 10.30
CA LYS A 97 -4.40 -5.25 11.04
C LYS A 97 -3.14 -5.01 10.21
N CYS A 98 -3.14 -5.38 8.92
CA CYS A 98 -1.93 -5.37 8.08
C CYS A 98 -2.06 -4.66 6.74
N ASP A 99 -3.23 -4.09 6.42
CA ASP A 99 -3.50 -3.33 5.19
C ASP A 99 -3.26 -4.12 3.88
N ARG A 100 -3.19 -5.46 3.95
CA ARG A 100 -3.19 -6.34 2.77
C ARG A 100 -4.54 -6.29 2.06
N GLY A 101 -4.50 -6.35 0.73
CA GLY A 101 -5.68 -6.30 -0.12
C GLY A 101 -6.20 -7.68 -0.48
N TYR A 102 -7.52 -7.85 -0.56
CA TYR A 102 -8.17 -9.08 -0.99
C TYR A 102 -9.40 -8.77 -1.82
N HIS A 103 -9.59 -9.47 -2.94
CA HIS A 103 -10.91 -9.56 -3.55
C HIS A 103 -11.78 -10.44 -2.66
N MET A 104 -13.04 -10.05 -2.47
CA MET A 104 -13.99 -10.87 -1.71
C MET A 104 -14.17 -12.29 -2.25
N THR A 105 -14.12 -12.43 -3.57
CA THR A 105 -14.19 -13.71 -4.29
C THR A 105 -12.94 -14.58 -4.18
N CYS A 106 -11.83 -14.00 -3.71
CA CYS A 106 -10.61 -14.76 -3.44
C CYS A 106 -10.55 -15.28 -1.99
N ILE A 107 -11.46 -14.85 -1.12
CA ILE A 107 -11.54 -15.30 0.27
C ILE A 107 -12.34 -16.61 0.32
N ASP A 108 -12.01 -17.48 1.28
CA ASP A 108 -12.73 -18.72 1.58
C ASP A 108 -13.28 -18.68 3.01
N PRO A 109 -14.62 -18.76 3.22
CA PRO A 109 -15.66 -18.75 2.19
C PRO A 109 -15.70 -17.40 1.44
N THR A 110 -16.15 -17.43 0.18
CA THR A 110 -16.36 -16.20 -0.61
C THR A 110 -17.35 -15.29 0.09
N LEU A 111 -17.08 -13.98 0.08
CA LEU A 111 -17.95 -12.97 0.64
C LEU A 111 -18.79 -12.32 -0.46
N ASP A 112 -20.08 -12.12 -0.20
CA ASP A 112 -21.02 -11.45 -1.12
C ASP A 112 -21.12 -9.94 -0.88
N SER A 113 -20.68 -9.47 0.29
CA SER A 113 -20.69 -8.05 0.68
C SER A 113 -19.59 -7.79 1.72
N PRO A 114 -19.21 -6.51 1.97
CA PRO A 114 -18.16 -6.21 2.94
C PRO A 114 -18.67 -6.57 4.34
N PRO A 115 -17.88 -7.28 5.14
CA PRO A 115 -18.27 -7.64 6.49
C PRO A 115 -18.47 -6.39 7.35
N PRO A 116 -19.47 -6.36 8.26
CA PRO A 116 -19.68 -5.22 9.12
C PRO A 116 -18.54 -5.10 10.15
N GLY A 117 -18.13 -3.86 10.44
CA GLY A 117 -17.09 -3.59 11.43
C GLY A 117 -15.69 -3.90 10.93
N SER A 118 -14.81 -4.31 11.84
CA SER A 118 -13.42 -4.62 11.50
C SER A 118 -13.27 -5.99 10.89
N TRP A 119 -12.43 -6.08 9.87
CA TRP A 119 -12.12 -7.33 9.17
C TRP A 119 -10.62 -7.64 9.18
N PHE A 120 -10.30 -8.90 9.48
CA PHE A 120 -8.94 -9.41 9.49
C PHE A 120 -8.77 -10.49 8.41
N CYS A 121 -7.67 -10.39 7.66
CA CYS A 121 -7.40 -11.35 6.61
C CYS A 121 -7.02 -12.74 7.15
N PRO A 122 -7.10 -13.80 6.32
CA PRO A 122 -6.80 -15.17 6.74
C PRO A 122 -5.39 -15.35 7.36
N ILE A 123 -4.41 -14.52 6.96
CA ILE A 123 -3.06 -14.55 7.54
C ILE A 123 -3.09 -14.00 8.97
N CYS A 124 -3.71 -12.84 9.16
CA CYS A 124 -3.76 -12.14 10.44
C CYS A 124 -4.61 -12.85 11.50
N ASP A 125 -5.68 -13.51 11.06
CA ASP A 125 -6.58 -14.28 11.92
C ASP A 125 -5.84 -15.49 12.53
N ARG A 126 -5.08 -16.22 11.70
CA ARG A 126 -4.25 -17.36 12.13
C ARG A 126 -3.15 -16.98 13.12
N GLU A 127 -2.49 -15.86 12.91
CA GLU A 127 -1.47 -15.35 13.84
C GLU A 127 -2.04 -15.03 15.22
N SER A 128 -3.34 -14.69 15.31
CA SER A 128 -4.02 -14.43 16.58
C SER A 128 -4.50 -15.70 17.28
N ALA A 129 -4.71 -16.78 16.52
CA ALA A 129 -5.11 -18.09 16.99
C ALA A 129 -3.90 -18.91 17.48
N SER A 130 -3.26 -18.50 18.59
CA SER A 130 -2.34 -19.36 19.35
C SER A 130 -3.07 -20.44 20.19
N SER A 131 -4.30 -20.82 19.82
CA SER A 131 -5.11 -21.86 20.47
C SER A 131 -5.38 -23.04 19.54
N PRO A 132 -5.32 -24.30 20.03
CA PRO A 132 -5.45 -25.50 19.20
C PRO A 132 -6.94 -25.78 18.90
N ILE A 133 -7.52 -25.05 17.95
CA ILE A 133 -8.80 -25.46 17.34
C ILE A 133 -8.59 -25.55 15.84
N LYS A 134 -8.34 -26.79 15.39
CA LYS A 134 -8.21 -27.16 13.98
C LYS A 134 -9.57 -26.97 13.29
N SER A 135 -9.78 -25.84 12.63
CA SER A 135 -10.77 -25.79 11.55
C SER A 135 -10.20 -26.58 10.37
N LYS A 136 -10.96 -27.56 9.86
CA LYS A 136 -10.62 -28.33 8.66
C LYS A 136 -10.60 -27.39 7.43
N VAL A 137 -9.50 -26.70 7.22
CA VAL A 137 -9.14 -26.09 5.94
C VAL A 137 -8.15 -27.06 5.27
N SER A 138 -8.23 -27.23 3.95
CA SER A 138 -7.33 -28.14 3.24
C SER A 138 -5.88 -27.71 3.46
N SER A 139 -5.00 -28.67 3.79
CA SER A 139 -3.59 -28.43 4.16
C SER A 139 -2.78 -27.66 3.12
N GLU A 140 -3.26 -27.60 1.87
CA GLU A 140 -2.62 -26.90 0.76
C GLU A 140 -2.83 -25.39 0.81
N VAL A 141 -4.03 -24.91 1.16
CA VAL A 141 -4.33 -23.47 1.30
C VAL A 141 -3.53 -22.89 2.47
N ASP A 142 -3.39 -23.66 3.53
CA ASP A 142 -2.62 -23.29 4.72
C ASP A 142 -1.14 -23.07 4.39
N ALA A 143 -0.56 -23.98 3.61
CA ALA A 143 0.82 -23.87 3.15
C ALA A 143 1.01 -22.62 2.27
N TYR A 144 0.09 -22.38 1.33
CA TYR A 144 0.16 -21.22 0.45
C TYR A 144 0.07 -19.88 1.20
N LEU A 145 -0.87 -19.74 2.14
CA LEU A 145 -0.99 -18.52 2.96
C LEU A 145 0.24 -18.29 3.84
N THR A 146 0.87 -19.36 4.31
CA THR A 146 2.13 -19.28 5.08
C THR A 146 3.27 -18.77 4.21
N GLU A 147 3.43 -19.33 2.99
CA GLU A 147 4.42 -18.88 2.03
C GLU A 147 4.22 -17.40 1.65
N LEU A 148 2.97 -16.98 1.43
CA LEU A 148 2.63 -15.58 1.18
C LEU A 148 3.03 -14.66 2.33
N SER A 149 2.70 -15.03 3.57
CA SER A 149 3.06 -14.25 4.75
C SER A 149 4.58 -14.05 4.84
N ILE A 150 5.36 -15.12 4.62
CA ILE A 150 6.82 -15.08 4.62
C ILE A 150 7.36 -14.20 3.47
N ALA A 151 6.84 -14.38 2.26
CA ALA A 151 7.31 -13.65 1.08
C ALA A 151 7.11 -12.12 1.21
N GLU A 152 6.01 -11.71 1.84
CA GLU A 152 5.65 -10.31 2.04
C GLU A 152 6.27 -9.69 3.31
N GLN A 153 6.91 -10.47 4.18
CA GLN A 153 7.65 -9.95 5.32
C GLN A 153 8.94 -9.25 4.85
N LEU A 154 9.30 -8.12 5.44
CA LEU A 154 10.61 -7.50 5.21
C LEU A 154 11.69 -8.30 5.93
N SER A 155 12.77 -8.58 5.21
CA SER A 155 14.05 -8.97 5.83
C SER A 155 14.68 -7.77 6.54
N THR A 156 15.63 -8.05 7.44
CA THR A 156 16.35 -7.01 8.19
C THR A 156 17.07 -6.01 7.28
N SER A 157 17.66 -6.49 6.18
CA SER A 157 18.36 -5.63 5.21
C SER A 157 17.39 -4.73 4.44
N GLU A 158 16.24 -5.27 4.03
CA GLU A 158 15.19 -4.48 3.36
C GLU A 158 14.61 -3.42 4.30
N PHE A 159 14.36 -3.77 5.57
CA PHE A 159 13.92 -2.81 6.58
C PHE A 159 14.93 -1.67 6.76
N GLN A 160 16.21 -1.99 6.94
CA GLN A 160 17.28 -1.00 7.07
C GLN A 160 17.42 -0.12 5.82
N GLN A 161 17.30 -0.70 4.63
CA GLN A 161 17.34 0.04 3.37
C GLN A 161 16.19 1.05 3.28
N ILE A 162 14.98 0.67 3.67
CA ILE A 162 13.82 1.57 3.70
C ILE A 162 14.07 2.73 4.68
N ARG A 163 14.48 2.42 5.93
CA ARG A 163 14.74 3.44 6.95
C ARG A 163 15.81 4.42 6.51
N SER A 164 16.96 3.92 6.05
CA SER A 164 18.04 4.77 5.57
C SER A 164 17.60 5.69 4.43
N SER A 165 16.73 5.21 3.53
CA SER A 165 16.22 6.02 2.42
C SER A 165 15.22 7.10 2.86
N LEU A 166 14.45 6.85 3.93
CA LEU A 166 13.51 7.81 4.50
C LEU A 166 14.21 8.89 5.33
N GLU A 167 15.26 8.50 6.05
CA GLU A 167 16.09 9.39 6.88
C GLU A 167 17.15 10.16 6.09
N ALA A 168 17.51 9.69 4.90
CA ALA A 168 18.45 10.36 4.03
C ALA A 168 18.02 11.81 3.83
N ASP A 169 18.93 12.74 4.14
CA ASP A 169 18.69 14.18 4.07
C ASP A 169 18.57 14.61 2.60
N ASN A 170 17.44 14.30 1.98
CA ASN A 170 17.05 14.81 0.69
C ASN A 170 16.54 16.21 0.95
N THR A 171 17.45 17.17 1.11
CA THR A 171 17.11 18.59 1.20
C THR A 171 16.32 19.03 -0.04
N VAL A 172 15.00 18.80 -0.03
CA VAL A 172 14.02 19.46 -0.88
C VAL A 172 14.08 20.97 -0.67
N HIS A 173 14.61 21.40 0.49
CA HIS A 173 15.01 22.77 0.75
C HIS A 173 16.05 23.33 -0.24
N GLN A 174 16.89 22.51 -0.90
CA GLN A 174 17.81 23.00 -1.93
C GLN A 174 17.20 23.01 -3.35
N LEU A 175 16.21 22.16 -3.64
CA LEU A 175 15.51 22.19 -4.95
C LEU A 175 14.56 23.37 -5.08
N ARG A 176 14.08 23.93 -3.98
CA ARG A 176 13.36 25.21 -3.96
C ARG A 176 14.19 26.41 -4.47
N GLY A 177 15.52 26.27 -4.55
CA GLY A 177 16.42 27.29 -5.10
C GLY A 177 16.82 27.10 -6.58
N ARG A 178 16.34 26.03 -7.26
CA ARG A 178 16.79 25.69 -8.62
C ARG A 178 15.68 25.42 -9.63
N VAL A 179 14.42 25.33 -9.20
CA VAL A 179 13.29 25.33 -10.13
C VAL A 179 12.70 26.73 -10.12
N GLY A 180 13.20 27.57 -11.02
CA GLY A 180 12.48 28.78 -11.42
C GLY A 180 11.05 28.41 -11.74
N VAL A 181 10.12 29.24 -11.27
CA VAL A 181 8.67 29.13 -11.49
C VAL A 181 8.41 28.75 -12.94
N LEU A 182 8.18 27.46 -13.21
CA LEU A 182 7.63 27.04 -14.49
C LEU A 182 6.21 27.59 -14.51
N PRO A 183 5.85 28.46 -15.46
CA PRO A 183 4.55 29.08 -15.47
C PRO A 183 3.51 27.96 -15.59
N PHE A 184 2.50 28.05 -14.74
CA PHE A 184 1.23 27.33 -14.87
C PHE A 184 0.87 27.24 -16.36
N PHE A 185 0.94 26.04 -16.94
CA PHE A 185 0.27 25.78 -18.20
C PHE A 185 -1.23 25.88 -17.92
N ARG A 186 -1.78 27.07 -18.17
CA ARG A 186 -3.22 27.27 -18.38
C ARG A 186 -3.56 26.48 -19.64
N ILE A 187 -4.23 25.35 -19.49
CA ILE A 187 -4.95 24.73 -20.60
C ILE A 187 -6.06 25.71 -20.97
N LEU A 188 -5.88 26.45 -22.07
CA LEU A 188 -6.98 27.11 -22.76
C LEU A 188 -7.55 26.12 -23.78
N PRO A 189 -8.86 25.90 -23.82
CA PRO A 189 -9.47 25.06 -24.84
C PRO A 189 -9.62 25.84 -26.15
N GLY A 190 -9.19 25.22 -27.25
CA GLY A 190 -9.67 25.55 -28.59
C GLY A 190 -8.75 26.45 -29.42
N ALA A 191 -7.99 25.82 -30.31
CA ALA A 191 -7.76 26.31 -31.68
C ALA A 191 -7.23 25.14 -32.51
N GLY A 192 -8.04 24.69 -33.48
CA GLY A 192 -7.68 23.66 -34.43
C GLY A 192 -6.52 24.12 -35.32
N VAL A 193 -5.60 23.22 -35.60
CA VAL A 193 -4.57 23.40 -36.62
C VAL A 193 -5.05 22.72 -37.89
N ASN A 194 -5.28 23.53 -38.93
CA ASN A 194 -5.39 23.05 -40.29
C ASN A 194 -4.00 22.67 -40.79
N LEU A 195 -3.91 21.47 -41.36
CA LEU A 195 -2.77 21.01 -42.15
C LEU A 195 -2.77 21.70 -43.52
N VAL A 196 -1.66 22.33 -43.86
CA VAL A 196 -1.14 22.40 -45.24
C VAL A 196 0.37 22.21 -45.17
#